data_AF-A0A951A7M5-F1
#
_entry.id   AF-A0A951A7M5-F1
#
_cell.length_a   1.000
_cell.length_b   1.000
_cell.length_c   1.000
_cell.angle_alpha   90.00
_cell.angle_beta   90.00
_cell.angle_gamma   90.00
#
_symmetry.space_group_name_H-M   'P 1'
#
loop_
_entity.id
_entity.type
_entity.pdbx_description
1 polymer ?
#
loop_
_entity_poly.entity_id
_entity_poly.type
_entity_poly.pdbx_seq_one_letter_code
_entity_poly.pdbx_strand_id
1 'polypeptide(L)'
;MTVAPLSPYRVSAYNTAHASENKIHDDATARRFGFGGGLVPGVDVYGYMTHMPVARWGRAWLERGAAECRFFKPVYDGEIATVSAGESDDELEILVESRGERCATGRASLPAEPPAAPPIESFRKVAQLTERPPADETSLALDTWLGLDPYPITPEMAAQHRADLRESLPVYADEGLIHPAMVLRACNFVINRNVALGPWIHVSSRIQHLGVAEIGATLSARGRVTANYEHKGHCFVDVDVLVLTNEVQPVARVAHLAIYRPRQVTAA
;
A
#
# COMPACT_ATOMS: atom_id res chain seq x y z
N MET A 1 -28.75 9.43 -14.44
CA MET A 1 -28.08 10.75 -14.37
C MET A 1 -26.63 10.51 -14.75
N THR A 2 -26.12 11.20 -15.77
CA THR A 2 -24.70 11.10 -16.15
C THR A 2 -23.87 11.73 -15.04
N VAL A 3 -23.01 10.96 -14.39
CA VAL A 3 -22.11 11.48 -13.37
C VAL A 3 -21.05 12.36 -14.04
N ALA A 4 -20.70 13.48 -13.42
CA ALA A 4 -19.71 14.40 -13.97
C ALA A 4 -18.33 13.73 -13.98
N PRO A 5 -17.51 13.93 -15.04
CA PRO A 5 -16.18 13.34 -15.12
C PRO A 5 -15.28 13.89 -14.00
N LEU A 6 -14.47 13.01 -13.41
CA LEU A 6 -13.50 13.37 -12.39
C LEU A 6 -12.39 14.23 -12.99
N SER A 7 -12.13 15.38 -12.38
CA SER A 7 -10.98 16.21 -12.76
C SER A 7 -9.68 15.54 -12.29
N PRO A 8 -8.58 15.63 -13.06
CA PRO A 8 -7.29 15.12 -12.61
C PRO A 8 -6.85 15.75 -11.28
N TYR A 9 -6.34 14.92 -10.39
CA TYR A 9 -5.80 15.33 -9.10
C TYR A 9 -4.29 15.48 -9.21
N ARG A 10 -3.78 16.67 -8.84
CA ARG A 10 -2.35 17.00 -8.94
C ARG A 10 -1.79 17.15 -7.55
N VAL A 11 -0.76 16.36 -7.24
CA VAL A 11 -0.11 16.33 -5.94
C VAL A 11 1.38 16.57 -6.09
N SER A 12 1.91 17.47 -5.27
CA SER A 12 3.35 17.59 -5.06
C SER A 12 3.80 16.42 -4.20
N ALA A 13 4.50 15.47 -4.83
CA ALA A 13 4.84 14.21 -4.20
C ALA A 13 5.87 14.44 -3.09
N TYR A 14 5.69 13.70 -1.98
CA TYR A 14 6.56 13.81 -0.81
C TYR A 14 7.05 12.43 -0.38
N ASN A 15 8.36 12.30 -0.16
CA ASN A 15 8.98 11.06 0.28
C ASN A 15 8.87 10.92 1.80
N THR A 16 7.88 10.18 2.28
CA THR A 16 7.69 9.91 3.72
C THR A 16 8.74 8.98 4.33
N ALA A 17 9.64 8.43 3.51
CA ALA A 17 10.53 7.34 3.88
C ALA A 17 12.01 7.75 4.02
N HIS A 18 12.31 9.04 4.21
CA HIS A 18 13.69 9.52 4.45
C HIS A 18 14.39 8.79 5.61
N ALA A 19 13.66 8.47 6.69
CA ALA A 19 14.18 7.74 7.85
C ALA A 19 14.01 6.21 7.77
N SER A 20 13.52 5.68 6.65
CA SER A 20 13.22 4.25 6.50
C SER A 20 14.48 3.37 6.55
N GLU A 21 14.33 2.15 7.08
CA GLU A 21 15.32 1.08 6.94
C GLU A 21 15.47 0.67 5.46
N ASN A 22 14.39 0.79 4.67
CA ASN A 22 14.45 0.56 3.23
C ASN A 22 15.16 1.72 2.52
N LYS A 23 16.47 1.56 2.30
CA LYS A 23 17.30 2.60 1.69
C LYS A 23 17.00 2.85 0.21
N ILE A 24 16.07 2.14 -0.45
CA ILE A 24 15.68 2.52 -1.81
C ILE A 24 15.05 3.93 -1.89
N HIS A 25 14.60 4.47 -0.75
CA HIS A 25 14.07 5.83 -0.62
C HIS A 25 15.17 6.89 -0.36
N ASP A 26 16.44 6.47 -0.25
CA ASP A 26 17.61 7.34 -0.17
C ASP A 26 18.24 7.54 -1.56
N ASP A 27 18.71 8.75 -1.82
CA ASP A 27 19.28 9.18 -3.10
C ASP A 27 20.48 8.34 -3.54
N ALA A 28 21.43 8.10 -2.64
CA ALA A 28 22.67 7.43 -2.98
C ALA A 28 22.41 5.96 -3.34
N THR A 29 21.57 5.30 -2.54
CA THR A 29 21.16 3.91 -2.81
C THR A 29 20.32 3.82 -4.08
N ALA A 30 19.32 4.67 -4.25
CA ALA A 30 18.46 4.65 -5.44
C ALA A 30 19.25 4.83 -6.74
N ARG A 31 20.24 5.73 -6.76
CA ARG A 31 21.14 5.93 -7.92
C ARG A 31 21.96 4.69 -8.25
N ARG A 32 22.47 3.96 -7.25
CA ARG A 32 23.16 2.66 -7.46
C ARG A 32 22.25 1.61 -8.09
N PHE A 33 20.94 1.72 -7.87
CA PHE A 33 19.93 0.83 -8.42
C PHE A 33 19.42 1.28 -9.80
N GLY A 34 19.92 2.42 -10.31
CA GLY A 34 19.60 2.98 -11.62
C GLY A 34 18.47 4.01 -11.62
N PHE A 35 18.05 4.50 -10.45
CA PHE A 35 17.03 5.55 -10.32
C PHE A 35 17.64 6.96 -10.26
N GLY A 36 16.83 8.00 -10.49
CA GLY A 36 17.29 9.39 -10.44
C GLY A 36 17.57 9.92 -9.02
N GLY A 37 16.93 9.35 -8.02
CA GLY A 37 16.98 9.74 -6.60
C GLY A 37 16.05 8.87 -5.76
N GLY A 38 15.89 9.19 -4.47
CA GLY A 38 15.03 8.47 -3.54
C GLY A 38 13.59 8.39 -4.04
N LEU A 39 13.02 7.19 -4.02
CA LEU A 39 11.67 6.96 -4.52
C LEU A 39 10.63 7.36 -3.49
N VAL A 40 9.51 7.95 -3.89
CA VAL A 40 8.32 8.02 -3.06
C VAL A 40 7.77 6.60 -2.85
N PRO A 41 7.40 6.19 -1.61
CA PRO A 41 6.88 4.84 -1.36
C PRO A 41 5.66 4.50 -2.21
N GLY A 42 5.60 3.25 -2.72
CA GLY A 42 4.45 2.79 -3.51
C GLY A 42 3.11 2.90 -2.77
N VAL A 43 3.11 2.70 -1.45
CA VAL A 43 1.91 2.89 -0.62
C VAL A 43 1.44 4.35 -0.54
N ASP A 44 2.34 5.32 -0.70
CA ASP A 44 1.99 6.74 -0.77
C ASP A 44 1.48 7.12 -2.16
N VAL A 45 2.07 6.54 -3.21
CA VAL A 45 1.53 6.64 -4.58
C VAL A 45 0.12 6.04 -4.65
N TYR A 46 -0.12 4.91 -3.99
CA TYR A 46 -1.47 4.37 -3.81
C TYR A 46 -2.37 5.35 -3.06
N GLY A 47 -1.86 6.04 -2.04
CA GLY A 47 -2.56 7.12 -1.36
C GLY A 47 -3.07 8.19 -2.32
N TYR A 48 -2.22 8.68 -3.23
CA TYR A 48 -2.62 9.63 -4.28
C TYR A 48 -3.73 9.05 -5.19
N MET A 49 -3.64 7.76 -5.52
CA MET A 49 -4.65 7.08 -6.34
C MET A 49 -6.02 7.02 -5.64
N THR A 50 -6.04 6.83 -4.32
CA THR A 50 -7.28 6.68 -3.54
C THR A 50 -8.14 7.94 -3.51
N HIS A 51 -7.58 9.11 -3.83
CA HIS A 51 -8.33 10.35 -3.99
C HIS A 51 -9.47 10.19 -5.01
N MET A 52 -9.23 9.50 -6.12
CA MET A 52 -10.22 9.33 -7.19
C MET A 52 -11.48 8.54 -6.77
N PRO A 53 -11.37 7.30 -6.28
CA PRO A 53 -12.54 6.55 -5.86
C PRO A 53 -13.24 7.16 -4.64
N VAL A 54 -12.50 7.82 -3.74
CA VAL A 54 -13.13 8.51 -2.60
C VAL A 54 -13.85 9.78 -3.03
N ALA A 55 -13.31 10.55 -3.97
CA ALA A 55 -14.05 11.67 -4.57
C ALA A 55 -15.32 11.21 -5.28
N ARG A 56 -15.30 10.00 -5.87
CA ARG A 56 -16.40 9.44 -6.65
C ARG A 56 -17.51 8.79 -5.83
N TRP A 57 -17.13 8.05 -4.79
CA TRP A 57 -18.02 7.18 -4.03
C TRP A 57 -18.02 7.48 -2.52
N GLY A 58 -17.12 8.33 -2.05
CA GLY A 58 -17.02 8.73 -0.65
C GLY A 58 -16.73 7.57 0.29
N ARG A 59 -17.28 7.69 1.51
CA ARG A 59 -17.19 6.68 2.57
C ARG A 59 -17.59 5.27 2.12
N ALA A 60 -18.57 5.15 1.22
CA ALA A 60 -19.03 3.85 0.74
C ALA A 60 -17.90 3.01 0.11
N TRP A 61 -16.95 3.64 -0.58
CA TRP A 61 -15.79 2.93 -1.12
C TRP A 61 -14.79 2.53 -0.04
N LEU A 62 -14.62 3.35 1.00
CA LEU A 62 -13.80 2.98 2.16
C LEU A 62 -14.37 1.80 2.94
N GLU A 63 -15.69 1.62 2.93
CA GLU A 63 -16.38 0.54 3.65
C GLU A 63 -16.33 -0.80 2.90
N ARG A 64 -16.49 -0.78 1.57
CA ARG A 64 -16.70 -2.02 0.79
C ARG A 64 -16.10 -2.02 -0.62
N GLY A 65 -15.38 -0.97 -0.99
CA GLY A 65 -14.77 -0.83 -2.30
C GLY A 65 -13.67 -1.86 -2.56
N ALA A 66 -13.37 -2.07 -3.84
CA ALA A 66 -12.21 -2.82 -4.27
C ALA A 66 -11.22 -1.89 -4.98
N ALA A 67 -9.95 -2.27 -4.97
CA ALA A 67 -8.89 -1.55 -5.65
C ALA A 67 -7.79 -2.49 -6.17
N GLU A 68 -7.16 -2.10 -7.27
CA GLU A 68 -5.89 -2.66 -7.72
C GLU A 68 -4.91 -1.51 -7.96
N CYS A 69 -3.63 -1.72 -7.65
CA CYS A 69 -2.57 -0.79 -8.01
C CYS A 69 -1.33 -1.55 -8.50
N ARG A 70 -0.64 -1.00 -9.48
CA ARG A 70 0.64 -1.51 -10.01
C ARG A 70 1.58 -0.36 -10.33
N PHE A 71 2.83 -0.49 -9.88
CA PHE A 71 3.86 0.53 -10.04
C PHE A 71 4.88 0.09 -11.10
N PHE A 72 5.24 0.99 -12.01
CA PHE A 72 6.13 0.73 -13.14
C PHE A 72 7.38 1.62 -13.13
N LYS A 73 7.19 2.91 -12.81
CA LYS A 73 8.25 3.91 -12.73
C LYS A 73 8.10 4.67 -11.42
N PRO A 74 9.21 5.12 -10.80
CA PRO A 74 9.13 5.85 -9.55
C PRO A 74 8.49 7.23 -9.74
N VAL A 75 7.85 7.70 -8.67
CA VAL A 75 7.60 9.12 -8.43
C VAL A 75 8.70 9.61 -7.51
N TYR A 76 9.25 10.80 -7.77
CA TYR A 76 10.33 11.40 -6.98
C TYR A 76 9.79 12.51 -6.09
N ASP A 77 10.51 12.77 -4.99
CA ASP A 77 10.21 13.86 -4.07
C ASP A 77 10.18 15.23 -4.79
N GLY A 78 9.22 16.07 -4.44
CA GLY A 78 9.03 17.42 -4.99
C GLY A 78 8.39 17.46 -6.38
N GLU A 79 8.43 16.37 -7.15
CA GLU A 79 7.80 16.30 -8.47
C GLU A 79 6.27 16.31 -8.38
N ILE A 80 5.61 16.75 -9.45
CA ILE A 80 4.16 16.66 -9.54
C ILE A 80 3.76 15.28 -10.06
N ALA A 81 2.98 14.55 -9.27
CA ALA A 81 2.22 13.41 -9.75
C ALA A 81 0.80 13.88 -10.14
N THR A 82 0.39 13.56 -11.36
CA THR A 82 -0.97 13.77 -11.86
C THR A 82 -1.68 12.44 -11.86
N VAL A 83 -2.74 12.34 -11.07
CA VAL A 83 -3.65 11.20 -11.03
C VAL A 83 -4.85 11.55 -11.91
N SER A 84 -5.20 10.69 -12.85
CA SER A 84 -6.41 10.79 -13.66
C SER A 84 -7.23 9.52 -13.54
N ALA A 85 -8.54 9.62 -13.73
CA ALA A 85 -9.44 8.48 -13.70
C ALA A 85 -10.44 8.54 -14.86
N GLY A 86 -10.54 7.47 -15.63
CA GLY A 86 -11.60 7.24 -16.60
C GLY A 86 -12.62 6.25 -16.04
N GLU A 87 -13.90 6.42 -16.37
CA GLU A 87 -14.94 5.44 -16.03
C GLU A 87 -15.09 4.42 -17.16
N SER A 88 -15.08 3.13 -16.81
CA SER A 88 -15.37 2.01 -17.70
C SER A 88 -16.09 0.92 -16.91
N ASP A 89 -17.25 0.44 -17.40
CA ASP A 89 -18.00 -0.68 -16.82
C ASP A 89 -18.24 -0.58 -15.29
N ASP A 90 -18.68 0.60 -14.81
CA ASP A 90 -18.88 0.91 -13.38
C ASP A 90 -17.61 0.86 -12.50
N GLU A 91 -16.42 0.78 -13.12
CA GLU A 91 -15.12 0.89 -12.48
C GLU A 91 -14.41 2.20 -12.87
N LEU A 92 -13.45 2.61 -12.04
CA LEU A 92 -12.48 3.65 -12.36
C LEU A 92 -11.17 3.01 -12.82
N GLU A 93 -10.73 3.32 -14.02
CA GLU A 93 -9.36 3.10 -14.46
C GLU A 93 -8.50 4.31 -14.08
N ILE A 94 -7.50 4.10 -13.23
CA ILE A 94 -6.68 5.16 -12.65
C ILE A 94 -5.29 5.12 -13.26
N LEU A 95 -4.79 6.28 -13.66
CA LEU A 95 -3.44 6.47 -14.18
C LEU A 95 -2.69 7.50 -13.32
N VAL A 96 -1.44 7.20 -12.97
CA VAL A 96 -0.53 8.14 -12.31
C VAL A 96 0.63 8.44 -13.26
N GLU A 97 0.79 9.72 -13.58
CA GLU A 97 1.88 10.23 -14.41
C GLU A 97 2.72 11.24 -13.64
N SER A 98 4.03 11.18 -13.83
CA SER A 98 4.97 12.17 -13.31
C SER A 98 6.13 12.29 -14.29
N ARG A 99 6.62 13.51 -14.53
CA ARG A 99 7.70 13.80 -15.50
C ARG A 99 7.47 13.22 -16.91
N GLY A 100 6.21 13.17 -17.34
CA GLY A 100 5.83 12.62 -18.65
C GLY A 100 5.91 11.10 -18.75
N GLU A 101 6.12 10.40 -17.64
CA GLU A 101 6.20 8.95 -17.57
C GLU A 101 4.94 8.38 -16.90
N ARG A 102 4.50 7.20 -17.37
CA ARG A 102 3.47 6.40 -16.70
C ARG A 102 4.08 5.71 -15.47
N CYS A 103 3.86 6.28 -14.30
CA CYS A 103 4.40 5.79 -13.03
C CYS A 103 3.63 4.61 -12.47
N ALA A 104 2.30 4.68 -12.46
CA ALA A 104 1.45 3.63 -11.92
C ALA A 104 0.11 3.56 -12.64
N THR A 105 -0.57 2.42 -12.50
CA THR A 105 -2.00 2.32 -12.82
C THR A 105 -2.76 1.60 -11.73
N GLY A 106 -4.05 1.84 -11.68
CA GLY A 106 -4.94 1.10 -10.83
C GLY A 106 -6.34 0.97 -11.40
N ARG A 107 -7.12 0.19 -10.66
CA ARG A 107 -8.56 0.07 -10.84
C ARG A 107 -9.23 0.29 -9.50
N ALA A 108 -10.43 0.83 -9.50
CA ALA A 108 -11.25 0.89 -8.30
C ALA A 108 -12.71 0.64 -8.66
N SER A 109 -13.43 -0.07 -7.82
CA SER A 109 -14.85 -0.34 -8.02
C SER A 109 -15.60 -0.32 -6.69
N LEU A 110 -16.90 -0.09 -6.77
CA LEU A 110 -17.80 -0.16 -5.62
C LEU A 110 -18.84 -1.27 -5.87
N PRO A 111 -18.57 -2.52 -5.44
CA PRO A 111 -19.52 -3.60 -5.62
C PRO A 111 -20.82 -3.33 -4.86
N ALA A 112 -21.96 -3.64 -5.46
CA ALA A 112 -23.25 -3.60 -4.80
C ALA A 112 -23.31 -4.61 -3.64
N GLU A 113 -22.79 -5.81 -3.89
CA GLU A 113 -22.61 -6.88 -2.91
C GLU A 113 -21.11 -7.21 -2.82
N PRO A 114 -20.38 -6.67 -1.83
CA PRO A 114 -18.98 -7.00 -1.64
C PRO A 114 -18.83 -8.47 -1.22
N PRO A 115 -17.69 -9.11 -1.54
CA PRO A 115 -17.41 -10.44 -1.03
C PRO A 115 -17.40 -10.44 0.51
N ALA A 116 -17.94 -11.51 1.10
CA ALA A 116 -17.93 -11.67 2.54
C ALA A 116 -16.48 -11.62 3.08
N ALA A 117 -16.29 -10.94 4.21
CA ALA A 117 -15.02 -10.95 4.90
C ALA A 117 -14.63 -12.40 5.24
N PRO A 118 -13.36 -12.81 5.03
CA PRO A 118 -12.93 -14.13 5.44
C PRO A 118 -13.05 -14.26 6.97
N PRO A 119 -13.37 -15.46 7.49
CA PRO A 119 -13.33 -15.68 8.92
C PRO A 119 -11.93 -15.41 9.46
N ILE A 120 -11.83 -14.68 10.57
CA ILE A 120 -10.53 -14.20 11.10
C ILE A 120 -9.61 -15.37 11.47
N GLU A 121 -10.19 -16.49 11.90
CA GLU A 121 -9.52 -17.74 12.23
C GLU A 121 -8.86 -18.42 11.01
N SER A 122 -9.30 -18.10 9.78
CA SER A 122 -8.63 -18.54 8.56
C SER A 122 -7.28 -17.84 8.35
N PHE A 123 -7.02 -16.75 9.07
CA PHE A 123 -5.73 -16.07 9.14
C PHE A 123 -5.08 -16.31 10.50
N ARG A 124 -4.04 -17.15 10.55
CA ARG A 124 -3.36 -17.53 11.79
C ARG A 124 -2.74 -16.31 12.47
N LYS A 125 -3.05 -16.09 13.75
CA LYS A 125 -2.32 -15.12 14.58
C LYS A 125 -0.95 -15.71 14.93
N VAL A 126 0.11 -15.00 14.56
CA VAL A 126 1.49 -15.27 14.97
C VAL A 126 2.10 -13.98 15.49
N ALA A 127 3.05 -14.06 16.41
CA ALA A 127 3.79 -12.89 16.87
C ALA A 127 4.79 -12.45 15.80
N GLN A 128 5.01 -11.14 15.69
CA GLN A 128 6.14 -10.64 14.90
C GLN A 128 7.47 -11.00 15.60
N LEU A 129 8.55 -11.17 14.83
CA LEU A 129 9.85 -11.60 15.39
C LEU A 129 10.66 -10.41 15.89
N THR A 130 11.15 -10.48 17.13
CA THR A 130 12.09 -9.47 17.68
C THR A 130 13.44 -9.53 16.95
N GLU A 131 13.96 -10.74 16.73
CA GLU A 131 15.12 -10.99 15.89
C GLU A 131 14.65 -11.45 14.52
N ARG A 132 14.78 -10.56 13.53
CA ARG A 132 14.29 -10.79 12.16
C ARG A 132 15.34 -11.58 11.36
N PRO A 133 15.06 -12.82 10.90
CA PRO A 133 15.97 -13.53 10.01
C PRO A 133 16.14 -12.78 8.69
N PRO A 134 17.25 -12.97 7.96
CA PRO A 134 17.39 -12.45 6.60
C PRO A 134 16.21 -12.86 5.71
N ALA A 135 15.76 -11.95 4.85
CA ALA A 135 14.74 -12.29 3.86
C ALA A 135 15.32 -13.21 2.78
N ASP A 136 14.81 -14.44 2.70
CA ASP A 136 15.22 -15.48 1.77
C ASP A 136 14.08 -16.48 1.49
N GLU A 137 14.39 -17.51 0.72
CA GLU A 137 13.45 -18.54 0.29
C GLU A 137 12.93 -19.40 1.44
N THR A 138 13.62 -19.42 2.58
CA THR A 138 13.23 -20.15 3.79
C THR A 138 12.38 -19.28 4.71
N SER A 139 12.83 -18.05 5.02
CA SER A 139 12.11 -17.13 5.91
C SER A 139 10.84 -16.55 5.28
N LEU A 140 10.75 -16.58 3.95
CA LEU A 140 9.56 -16.24 3.16
C LEU A 140 9.09 -17.45 2.34
N ALA A 141 9.15 -18.67 2.87
CA ALA A 141 8.65 -19.86 2.18
C ALA A 141 7.11 -19.82 2.02
N LEU A 142 6.57 -20.55 1.04
CA LEU A 142 5.13 -20.75 0.87
C LEU A 142 4.47 -21.21 2.19
N ASP A 143 3.31 -20.64 2.50
CA ASP A 143 2.52 -20.89 3.71
C ASP A 143 3.18 -20.46 5.04
N THR A 144 4.28 -19.70 4.98
CA THR A 144 4.81 -18.99 6.14
C THR A 144 3.80 -17.93 6.61
N TRP A 145 3.50 -17.94 7.90
CA TRP A 145 2.63 -16.95 8.53
C TRP A 145 3.45 -15.81 9.12
N LEU A 146 2.99 -14.58 8.89
CA LEU A 146 3.63 -13.34 9.29
C LEU A 146 2.67 -12.53 10.17
N GLY A 147 3.18 -11.95 11.25
CA GLY A 147 2.38 -11.19 12.22
C GLY A 147 2.76 -9.72 12.25
N LEU A 148 1.78 -8.84 12.48
CA LEU A 148 2.04 -7.44 12.81
C LEU A 148 1.32 -7.13 14.12
N ASP A 149 2.11 -6.86 15.16
CA ASP A 149 1.58 -6.50 16.47
C ASP A 149 0.78 -5.19 16.37
N PRO A 150 -0.30 -5.03 17.17
CA PRO A 150 -1.13 -3.84 17.13
C PRO A 150 -0.32 -2.59 17.44
N TYR A 151 -0.48 -1.56 16.62
CA TYR A 151 0.09 -0.24 16.84
C TYR A 151 -0.99 0.84 16.70
N PRO A 152 -1.01 1.86 17.58
CA PRO A 152 -2.03 2.89 17.54
C PRO A 152 -1.85 3.82 16.33
N ILE A 153 -2.97 4.27 15.78
CA ILE A 153 -3.00 5.39 14.84
C ILE A 153 -3.50 6.62 15.57
N THR A 154 -2.58 7.44 16.06
CA THR A 154 -2.96 8.65 16.81
C THR A 154 -3.48 9.75 15.88
N PRO A 155 -4.26 10.72 16.39
CA PRO A 155 -4.68 11.88 15.61
C PRO A 155 -3.52 12.65 14.97
N GLU A 156 -2.40 12.79 15.67
CA GLU A 156 -1.20 13.47 15.19
C GLU A 156 -0.57 12.71 14.02
N MET A 157 -0.45 11.37 14.14
CA MET A 157 0.06 10.51 13.06
C MET A 157 -0.84 10.58 11.82
N ALA A 158 -2.17 10.52 12.00
CA ALA A 158 -3.12 10.59 10.90
C ALA A 158 -3.12 11.97 10.22
N ALA A 159 -3.04 13.06 11.00
CA ALA A 159 -2.95 14.42 10.48
C ALA A 159 -1.65 14.64 9.70
N GLN A 160 -0.51 14.20 10.25
CA GLN A 160 0.78 14.28 9.57
C GLN A 160 0.77 13.46 8.27
N HIS A 161 0.25 12.23 8.31
CA HIS A 161 0.19 11.37 7.13
C HIS A 161 -0.67 11.99 6.00
N ARG A 162 -1.83 12.58 6.35
CA ARG A 162 -2.64 13.32 5.37
C ARG A 162 -1.90 14.52 4.80
N ALA A 163 -1.22 15.30 5.64
CA ALA A 163 -0.43 16.44 5.19
C ALA A 163 0.69 15.99 4.24
N ASP A 164 1.41 14.93 4.59
CA ASP A 164 2.46 14.32 3.77
C ASP A 164 1.95 13.87 2.41
N LEU A 165 0.77 13.23 2.36
CA LEU A 165 0.12 12.85 1.11
C LEU A 165 -0.50 14.01 0.32
N ARG A 166 -0.54 15.21 0.91
CA ARG A 166 -1.31 16.37 0.39
C ARG A 166 -2.79 16.06 0.15
N GLU A 167 -3.33 15.08 0.87
CA GLU A 167 -4.72 14.66 0.74
C GLU A 167 -5.64 15.79 1.21
N SER A 168 -6.55 16.19 0.34
CA SER A 168 -7.42 17.36 0.49
C SER A 168 -8.89 17.00 0.69
N LEU A 169 -9.29 15.74 0.51
CA LEU A 169 -10.67 15.31 0.74
C LEU A 169 -11.01 15.43 2.24
N PRO A 170 -12.13 16.09 2.58
CA PRO A 170 -12.46 16.38 3.98
C PRO A 170 -12.93 15.14 4.75
N VAL A 171 -13.43 14.11 4.05
CA VAL A 171 -14.01 12.89 4.63
C VAL A 171 -13.15 12.26 5.73
N TYR A 172 -11.82 12.23 5.57
CA TYR A 172 -10.94 11.63 6.56
C TYR A 172 -10.86 12.45 7.86
N ALA A 173 -10.88 13.77 7.76
CA ALA A 173 -10.84 14.66 8.91
C ALA A 173 -12.23 14.79 9.57
N ASP A 174 -13.26 14.97 8.76
CA ASP A 174 -14.64 15.19 9.21
C ASP A 174 -15.22 13.94 9.91
N GLU A 175 -14.89 12.76 9.41
CA GLU A 175 -15.39 11.49 9.94
C GLU A 175 -14.37 10.75 10.80
N GLY A 176 -13.16 11.30 11.00
CA GLY A 176 -12.12 10.70 11.83
C GLY A 176 -11.63 9.34 11.32
N LEU A 177 -11.48 9.17 10.00
CA LEU A 177 -11.16 7.89 9.37
C LEU A 177 -9.66 7.74 9.08
N ILE A 178 -9.14 6.53 9.26
CA ILE A 178 -7.78 6.14 8.87
C ILE A 178 -7.70 6.08 7.34
N HIS A 179 -6.67 6.71 6.77
CA HIS A 179 -6.44 6.75 5.33
C HIS A 179 -6.08 5.36 4.76
N PRO A 180 -6.59 4.97 3.57
CA PRO A 180 -6.28 3.68 2.92
C PRO A 180 -4.79 3.39 2.75
N ALA A 181 -3.97 4.43 2.52
CA ALA A 181 -2.51 4.28 2.44
C ALA A 181 -1.89 3.79 3.76
N MET A 182 -2.45 4.14 4.92
CA MET A 182 -2.00 3.62 6.22
C MET A 182 -2.38 2.14 6.39
N VAL A 183 -3.57 1.75 5.90
CA VAL A 183 -4.00 0.34 5.85
C VAL A 183 -3.06 -0.47 4.96
N LEU A 184 -2.74 0.02 3.76
CA LEU A 184 -1.82 -0.66 2.86
C LEU A 184 -0.38 -0.69 3.40
N ARG A 185 0.04 0.34 4.14
CA ARG A 185 1.33 0.38 4.83
C ARG A 185 1.47 -0.71 5.89
N ALA A 186 0.38 -1.15 6.52
CA ALA A 186 0.40 -2.33 7.40
C ALA A 186 0.86 -3.60 6.67
N CYS A 187 0.59 -3.72 5.35
CA CYS A 187 1.08 -4.84 4.54
C CYS A 187 2.60 -4.76 4.30
N ASN A 188 3.19 -3.56 4.26
CA ASN A 188 4.65 -3.44 4.25
C ASN A 188 5.24 -3.86 5.60
N PHE A 189 4.60 -3.44 6.70
CA PHE A 189 5.05 -3.75 8.05
C PHE A 189 4.94 -5.23 8.38
N VAL A 190 3.92 -5.94 7.90
CA VAL A 190 3.81 -7.39 8.15
C VAL A 190 4.98 -8.16 7.51
N ILE A 191 5.56 -7.67 6.42
CA ILE A 191 6.77 -8.28 5.85
C ILE A 191 8.01 -7.82 6.63
N ASN A 192 8.24 -6.50 6.70
CA ASN A 192 9.49 -5.97 7.23
C ASN A 192 9.69 -6.13 8.75
N ARG A 193 8.64 -6.43 9.52
CA ARG A 193 8.75 -6.77 10.95
C ARG A 193 8.95 -8.26 11.21
N ASN A 194 8.92 -9.11 10.18
CA ASN A 194 9.16 -10.54 10.32
C ASN A 194 10.47 -10.99 9.67
N VAL A 195 10.99 -10.22 8.70
CA VAL A 195 12.28 -10.50 8.06
C VAL A 195 13.11 -9.23 7.91
N ALA A 196 14.43 -9.38 8.00
CA ALA A 196 15.38 -8.31 7.73
C ALA A 196 15.48 -8.12 6.22
N LEU A 197 14.85 -7.04 5.74
CA LEU A 197 14.91 -6.64 4.33
C LEU A 197 16.09 -5.70 4.09
N GLY A 198 16.80 -5.92 2.98
CA GLY A 198 17.63 -4.89 2.37
C GLY A 198 16.78 -3.86 1.61
N PRO A 199 17.30 -3.25 0.53
CA PRO A 199 16.47 -2.48 -0.39
C PRO A 199 15.40 -3.37 -1.02
N TRP A 200 14.13 -2.97 -0.93
CA TRP A 200 12.99 -3.74 -1.43
C TRP A 200 11.96 -2.83 -2.11
N ILE A 201 11.11 -3.37 -2.97
CA ILE A 201 10.19 -2.59 -3.81
C ILE A 201 8.79 -3.18 -3.74
N HIS A 202 7.81 -2.34 -3.38
CA HIS A 202 6.39 -2.67 -3.51
C HIS A 202 5.97 -2.60 -4.99
N VAL A 203 5.43 -3.69 -5.53
CA VAL A 203 5.15 -3.83 -6.98
C VAL A 203 3.69 -3.60 -7.29
N SER A 204 2.79 -4.22 -6.53
CA SER A 204 1.35 -4.12 -6.73
C SER A 204 0.57 -4.59 -5.52
N SER A 205 -0.70 -4.22 -5.48
CA SER A 205 -1.65 -4.79 -4.53
C SER A 205 -3.05 -4.89 -5.13
N ARG A 206 -3.79 -5.92 -4.74
CA ARG A 206 -5.25 -6.00 -4.90
C ARG A 206 -5.88 -5.93 -3.52
N ILE A 207 -6.77 -4.98 -3.32
CA ILE A 207 -7.37 -4.61 -2.05
C ILE A 207 -8.88 -4.82 -2.14
N GLN A 208 -9.45 -5.47 -1.13
CA GLN A 208 -10.87 -5.43 -0.83
C GLN A 208 -11.03 -4.74 0.52
N HIS A 209 -11.72 -3.59 0.55
CA HIS A 209 -12.13 -2.96 1.80
C HIS A 209 -13.28 -3.76 2.42
N LEU A 210 -13.18 -4.00 3.73
CA LEU A 210 -14.12 -4.81 4.51
C LEU A 210 -14.77 -4.01 5.65
N GLY A 211 -14.37 -2.75 5.79
CA GLY A 211 -14.85 -1.82 6.79
C GLY A 211 -13.90 -0.64 6.93
N VAL A 212 -14.38 0.42 7.57
CA VAL A 212 -13.55 1.58 7.93
C VAL A 212 -12.84 1.35 9.26
N ALA A 213 -11.72 2.05 9.46
CA ALA A 213 -11.04 2.13 10.74
C ALA A 213 -11.00 3.60 11.19
N GLU A 214 -11.25 3.82 12.48
CA GLU A 214 -11.28 5.17 13.07
C GLU A 214 -9.92 5.56 13.63
N ILE A 215 -9.60 6.84 13.56
CA ILE A 215 -8.42 7.43 14.21
C ILE A 215 -8.54 7.20 15.72
N GLY A 216 -7.44 6.79 16.35
CA GLY A 216 -7.39 6.34 17.75
C GLY A 216 -7.46 4.83 17.91
N ALA A 217 -7.90 4.08 16.89
CA ALA A 217 -7.83 2.63 16.88
C ALA A 217 -6.39 2.12 16.66
N THR A 218 -6.18 0.83 16.92
CA THR A 218 -4.92 0.16 16.55
C THR A 218 -5.06 -0.58 15.23
N LEU A 219 -4.05 -0.53 14.37
CA LEU A 219 -3.93 -1.45 13.24
C LEU A 219 -3.04 -2.64 13.58
N SER A 220 -3.44 -3.83 13.16
CA SER A 220 -2.63 -5.05 13.14
C SER A 220 -2.85 -5.80 11.83
N ALA A 221 -2.04 -6.81 11.56
CA ALA A 221 -2.17 -7.58 10.33
C ALA A 221 -1.75 -9.04 10.52
N ARG A 222 -2.36 -9.93 9.73
CA ARG A 222 -2.00 -11.34 9.63
C ARG A 222 -1.73 -11.64 8.15
N GLY A 223 -0.50 -12.00 7.84
CA GLY A 223 -0.06 -12.31 6.47
C GLY A 223 0.21 -13.80 6.31
N ARG A 224 -0.10 -14.35 5.13
CA ARG A 224 0.37 -15.65 4.69
C ARG A 224 1.11 -15.50 3.38
N VAL A 225 2.35 -16.00 3.32
CA VAL A 225 3.09 -16.06 2.08
C VAL A 225 2.40 -17.04 1.13
N THR A 226 2.03 -16.57 -0.05
CA THR A 226 1.34 -17.36 -1.08
C THR A 226 2.24 -17.72 -2.26
N ALA A 227 3.38 -17.04 -2.41
CA ALA A 227 4.43 -17.41 -3.35
C ALA A 227 5.76 -16.75 -2.98
N ASN A 228 6.86 -17.42 -3.33
CA ASN A 228 8.21 -16.85 -3.34
C ASN A 228 8.94 -17.43 -4.56
N TYR A 229 9.45 -16.56 -5.42
CA TYR A 229 10.00 -16.97 -6.70
C TYR A 229 10.99 -15.94 -7.27
N GLU A 230 11.83 -16.39 -8.20
CA GLU A 230 12.68 -15.51 -8.97
C GLU A 230 12.06 -15.16 -10.32
N HIS A 231 12.13 -13.89 -10.72
CA HIS A 231 11.78 -13.47 -12.07
C HIS A 231 12.69 -12.31 -12.53
N LYS A 232 13.31 -12.47 -13.70
CA LYS A 232 14.24 -11.47 -14.28
C LYS A 232 15.37 -11.04 -13.33
N GLY A 233 15.86 -11.96 -12.50
CA GLY A 233 16.92 -11.76 -11.52
C GLY A 233 16.47 -11.12 -10.20
N HIS A 234 15.18 -10.82 -10.03
CA HIS A 234 14.62 -10.31 -8.78
C HIS A 234 13.93 -11.45 -8.01
N CYS A 235 14.04 -11.46 -6.68
CA CYS A 235 13.25 -12.35 -5.83
C CYS A 235 11.97 -11.63 -5.37
N PHE A 236 10.83 -12.26 -5.65
CA PHE A 236 9.49 -11.76 -5.34
C PHE A 236 8.85 -12.56 -4.21
N VAL A 237 7.97 -11.90 -3.45
CA VAL A 237 7.09 -12.52 -2.48
C VAL A 237 5.67 -12.02 -2.67
N ASP A 238 4.71 -12.93 -2.77
CA ASP A 238 3.28 -12.65 -2.66
C ASP A 238 2.81 -12.98 -1.25
N VAL A 239 2.05 -12.06 -0.65
CA VAL A 239 1.48 -12.22 0.69
C VAL A 239 -0.01 -11.89 0.65
N ASP A 240 -0.85 -12.81 1.10
CA ASP A 240 -2.27 -12.57 1.38
C ASP A 240 -2.40 -12.06 2.82
N VAL A 241 -2.87 -10.82 2.97
CA VAL A 241 -2.86 -10.08 4.24
C VAL A 241 -4.28 -9.72 4.63
N LEU A 242 -4.67 -10.07 5.86
CA LEU A 242 -5.84 -9.54 6.52
C LEU A 242 -5.42 -8.44 7.48
N VAL A 243 -5.81 -7.20 7.18
CA VAL A 243 -5.59 -6.04 8.06
C VAL A 243 -6.78 -5.90 9.00
N LEU A 244 -6.49 -5.69 10.28
CA LEU A 244 -7.45 -5.67 11.37
C LEU A 244 -7.37 -4.33 12.09
N THR A 245 -8.52 -3.81 12.52
CA THR A 245 -8.61 -2.76 13.54
C THR A 245 -8.95 -3.38 14.90
N ASN A 246 -8.31 -2.87 15.95
CA ASN A 246 -8.45 -3.34 17.33
C ASN A 246 -8.30 -4.88 17.47
N GLU A 247 -7.46 -5.48 16.61
CA GLU A 247 -7.17 -6.92 16.50
C GLU A 247 -8.33 -7.84 16.10
N VAL A 248 -9.57 -7.35 16.02
CA VAL A 248 -10.78 -8.18 15.92
C VAL A 248 -11.68 -7.84 14.74
N GLN A 249 -11.54 -6.69 14.10
CA GLN A 249 -12.40 -6.29 13.00
C GLN A 249 -11.60 -6.18 11.69
N PRO A 250 -11.89 -6.99 10.66
CA PRO A 250 -11.30 -6.84 9.34
C PRO A 250 -11.63 -5.49 8.72
N VAL A 251 -10.60 -4.83 8.17
CA VAL A 251 -10.76 -3.55 7.46
C VAL A 251 -10.33 -3.65 6.00
N ALA A 252 -9.40 -4.55 5.70
CA ALA A 252 -9.05 -4.89 4.33
C ALA A 252 -8.48 -6.30 4.22
N ARG A 253 -8.74 -6.95 3.09
CA ARG A 253 -7.93 -8.08 2.61
C ARG A 253 -7.10 -7.62 1.43
N VAL A 254 -5.81 -7.94 1.44
CA VAL A 254 -4.85 -7.46 0.46
C VAL A 254 -4.01 -8.62 -0.07
N ALA A 255 -4.03 -8.84 -1.38
CA ALA A 255 -2.98 -9.58 -2.04
C ALA A 255 -1.85 -8.59 -2.37
N HIS A 256 -0.70 -8.74 -1.69
CA HIS A 256 0.40 -7.80 -1.72
C HIS A 256 1.64 -8.43 -2.37
N LEU A 257 2.18 -7.79 -3.40
CA LEU A 257 3.37 -8.25 -4.13
C LEU A 257 4.54 -7.30 -3.92
N ALA A 258 5.68 -7.86 -3.51
CA ALA A 258 6.91 -7.11 -3.33
C ALA A 258 8.12 -7.85 -3.92
N ILE A 259 9.11 -7.08 -4.40
CA ILE A 259 10.47 -7.55 -4.63
C ILE A 259 11.22 -7.40 -3.32
N TYR A 260 11.50 -8.50 -2.62
CA TYR A 260 12.25 -8.48 -1.36
C TYR A 260 13.78 -8.49 -1.58
N ARG A 261 14.22 -8.89 -2.78
CA ARG A 261 15.64 -8.85 -3.18
C ARG A 261 15.76 -8.42 -4.65
N PRO A 262 16.10 -7.15 -4.93
CA PRO A 262 16.32 -6.69 -6.29
C PRO A 262 17.59 -7.28 -6.90
N ARG A 263 17.60 -7.52 -8.21
CA ARG A 263 18.75 -8.09 -8.95
C ARG A 263 20.08 -7.37 -8.73
N GLN A 264 20.04 -6.07 -8.44
CA GLN A 264 21.23 -5.25 -8.16
C GLN A 264 21.91 -5.62 -6.83
N VAL A 265 21.19 -6.27 -5.92
CA VAL A 265 21.75 -6.82 -4.67
C VAL A 265 22.46 -8.14 -4.94
N THR A 266 21.92 -8.96 -5.84
CA THR A 266 22.50 -10.27 -6.21
C THR A 266 23.78 -10.14 -7.07
N ALA A 267 23.93 -9.01 -7.77
CA ALA A 267 25.08 -8.73 -8.64
C ALA A 267 26.25 -8.00 -7.95
N ALA A 268 26.16 -7.78 -6.63
CA ALA A 268 27.15 -7.06 -5.83
C ALA A 268 28.05 -7.99 -5.01
#